data_AF-A0A971Z9B7-F1
#
_entry.id   AF-A0A971Z9B7-F1
#
_cell.length_a   1.000
_cell.length_b   1.000
_cell.length_c   1.000
_cell.angle_alpha   90.00
_cell.angle_beta   90.00
_cell.angle_gamma   90.00
#
_symmetry.space_group_name_H-M   'P 1'
#
loop_
_entity.id
_entity.type
_entity.pdbx_description
1 polymer ?
#
loop_
_entity_poly.entity_id
_entity_poly.type
_entity_poly.pdbx_seq_one_letter_code
_entity_poly.pdbx_strand_id
1 'polypeptide(L)'
;MEESNKIIIDFLYLDLDVCNRCQGTDEGLEEATEDVAKVLELTGVEIVVNKIHINSREKAIQHEFLTSPTIRVNGRDIQMEFKESLCESCGDLCDDEVDCRVWIYKGKEYNVPPKAMIVDAILREVYTDTETLSNEETFKESYKLPENLERFFASV
;
A
#
# COMPACT_ATOMS: atom_id res chain seq x y z
N MET A 1 22.71 19.73 -6.64
CA MET A 1 21.28 19.39 -6.75
C MET A 1 20.99 18.64 -5.48
N GLU A 2 20.21 19.22 -4.58
CA GLU A 2 19.78 18.53 -3.37
C GLU A 2 19.06 17.26 -3.81
N GLU A 3 19.62 16.09 -3.51
CA GLU A 3 18.83 14.87 -3.52
C GLU A 3 17.66 15.14 -2.60
N SER A 4 16.45 15.04 -3.14
CA SER A 4 15.24 15.26 -2.36
C SER A 4 15.24 14.26 -1.21
N ASN A 5 15.54 14.72 -0.01
CA ASN A 5 15.61 13.93 1.22
C ASN A 5 14.19 13.59 1.70
N LYS A 6 13.36 13.06 0.79
CA LYS A 6 11.94 12.81 0.98
C LYS A 6 11.65 11.35 0.77
N ILE A 7 10.85 10.78 1.67
CA ILE A 7 10.25 9.46 1.52
C ILE A 7 8.81 9.67 1.13
N ILE A 8 8.46 9.16 -0.05
CA ILE A 8 7.09 9.24 -0.55
C ILE A 8 6.37 7.94 -0.21
N ILE A 9 5.29 8.05 0.56
CA ILE A 9 4.44 6.92 0.90
C ILE A 9 3.10 7.09 0.20
N ASP A 10 2.76 6.17 -0.69
CA ASP A 10 1.45 6.13 -1.31
C ASP A 10 0.59 5.06 -0.63
N PHE A 11 -0.56 5.48 -0.11
CA PHE A 11 -1.59 4.60 0.42
C PHE A 11 -2.76 4.52 -0.56
N LEU A 12 -2.91 3.38 -1.22
CA LEU A 12 -3.96 3.11 -2.19
C LEU A 12 -5.05 2.27 -1.54
N TYR A 13 -6.30 2.71 -1.65
CA TYR A 13 -7.44 2.08 -0.99
C TYR A 13 -8.71 2.17 -1.85
N LEU A 14 -9.63 1.24 -1.61
CA LEU A 14 -10.96 1.25 -2.23
C LEU A 14 -11.97 2.10 -1.47
N ASP A 15 -11.92 2.10 -0.14
CA ASP A 15 -12.89 2.82 0.68
C ASP A 15 -12.35 3.10 2.09
N LEU A 16 -12.65 4.26 2.67
CA LEU A 16 -12.31 4.60 4.06
C LEU A 16 -13.56 4.89 4.91
N ASP A 17 -14.76 4.79 4.35
CA ASP A 17 -16.00 5.09 5.08
C ASP A 17 -16.57 3.83 5.78
N VAL A 18 -16.42 2.66 5.17
CA VAL A 18 -17.04 1.38 5.60
C VAL A 18 -16.00 0.26 5.74
N CYS A 19 -14.99 0.21 4.88
CA CYS A 19 -14.05 -0.90 4.83
C CYS A 19 -13.08 -0.92 6.01
N ASN A 20 -13.32 -1.84 6.96
CA ASN A 20 -12.51 -1.98 8.18
C ASN A 20 -11.01 -2.28 7.90
N ARG A 21 -10.69 -3.01 6.82
CA ARG A 21 -9.30 -3.32 6.45
C ARG A 21 -8.58 -2.07 5.96
N CYS A 22 -9.24 -1.25 5.15
CA CYS A 22 -8.69 -0.01 4.65
C CYS A 22 -8.56 1.02 5.78
N GLN A 23 -9.59 1.19 6.61
CA GLN A 23 -9.57 2.06 7.78
C GLN A 23 -8.45 1.68 8.76
N GLY A 24 -8.36 0.41 9.15
CA GLY A 24 -7.30 -0.04 10.05
C GLY A 24 -5.90 0.11 9.46
N THR A 25 -5.77 0.00 8.13
CA THR A 25 -4.49 0.24 7.44
C THR A 25 -4.12 1.72 7.44
N ASP A 26 -5.10 2.60 7.25
CA ASP A 26 -4.93 4.05 7.32
C ASP A 26 -4.46 4.48 8.71
N GLU A 27 -5.16 4.06 9.76
CA GLU A 27 -4.80 4.32 11.16
C GLU A 27 -3.40 3.80 11.49
N GLY A 28 -3.10 2.54 11.12
CA GLY A 28 -1.80 1.94 11.35
C GLY A 28 -0.67 2.64 10.61
N LEU A 29 -0.93 3.15 9.40
CA LEU A 29 0.03 3.92 8.62
C LEU A 29 0.27 5.31 9.20
N GLU A 30 -0.78 6.01 9.65
CA GLU A 30 -0.65 7.30 10.33
C GLU A 30 0.24 7.16 11.58
N GLU A 31 -0.07 6.20 12.46
CA GLU A 31 0.75 5.94 13.65
C GLU A 31 2.20 5.59 13.29
N ALA A 32 2.42 4.72 12.29
CA ALA A 32 3.76 4.34 11.85
C ALA A 32 4.55 5.55 11.35
N THR A 33 3.91 6.40 10.56
CA THR A 33 4.53 7.58 9.96
C THR A 33 4.88 8.61 11.02
N GLU A 34 3.99 8.86 11.98
CA GLU A 34 4.28 9.76 13.11
C GLU A 34 5.47 9.28 13.93
N ASP A 35 5.56 7.98 14.21
CA ASP A 35 6.66 7.41 14.98
C ASP A 35 7.99 7.47 14.21
N VAL A 36 7.99 7.19 12.91
CA VAL A 36 9.20 7.26 12.08
C VAL A 36 9.64 8.70 11.81
N ALA A 37 8.69 9.63 11.62
CA ALA A 37 9.00 11.05 11.42
C ALA A 37 9.81 11.62 12.59
N LYS A 38 9.48 11.25 13.84
CA LYS A 38 10.24 11.65 15.04
C LYS A 38 11.70 11.17 15.00
N VAL A 39 11.94 9.99 14.42
CA VAL A 39 13.30 9.41 14.28
C VAL A 39 14.08 10.12 13.18
N LEU A 40 13.41 10.50 12.09
CA LEU A 40 14.02 11.05 10.88
C LEU A 40 14.14 12.58 10.88
N GLU A 41 13.46 13.28 11.79
CA GLU A 41 13.51 14.75 11.90
C GLU A 41 14.96 15.27 12.01
N LEU A 42 15.81 14.57 12.75
CA LEU A 42 17.21 14.96 12.96
C LEU A 42 18.12 14.72 11.75
N THR A 43 17.72 13.87 10.81
CA THR A 43 18.49 13.58 9.60
C THR A 43 18.07 14.47 8.42
N GLY A 44 17.10 15.35 8.64
CA GLY A 44 16.52 16.21 7.60
C GLY A 44 15.72 15.44 6.56
N VAL A 45 15.31 14.21 6.86
CA VAL A 45 14.46 13.39 5.97
C VAL A 45 12.99 13.72 6.26
N GLU A 46 12.26 14.09 5.22
CA GLU A 46 10.82 14.40 5.28
C GLU A 46 10.00 13.20 4.81
N ILE A 47 8.92 12.85 5.51
CA ILE A 47 7.97 11.82 5.05
C ILE A 47 6.74 12.52 4.49
N VAL A 48 6.34 12.13 3.28
CA VAL A 48 5.13 12.63 2.62
C VAL A 48 4.19 11.46 2.37
N VAL A 49 2.97 11.53 2.92
CA VAL A 49 1.95 10.50 2.73
C VAL A 49 0.89 10.99 1.75
N ASN A 50 0.69 10.25 0.66
CA ASN A 50 -0.37 10.47 -0.31
C ASN A 50 -1.45 9.41 -0.13
N LYS A 51 -2.65 9.81 0.28
CA LYS A 51 -3.83 8.93 0.32
C LYS A 51 -4.53 8.96 -1.03
N ILE A 52 -4.52 7.83 -1.74
CA ILE A 52 -5.02 7.70 -3.11
C ILE A 52 -6.25 6.80 -3.12
N HIS A 53 -7.43 7.42 -3.14
CA HIS A 53 -8.70 6.71 -3.27
C HIS A 53 -8.87 6.12 -4.67
N ILE A 54 -8.82 4.81 -4.84
CA ILE A 54 -9.02 4.12 -6.12
C ILE A 54 -10.52 3.83 -6.30
N ASN A 55 -11.25 4.84 -6.77
CA ASN A 55 -12.70 4.80 -6.92
C ASN A 55 -13.18 4.51 -8.36
N SER A 56 -12.27 4.14 -9.27
CA SER A 56 -12.63 3.77 -10.64
C SER A 56 -11.62 2.82 -11.26
N ARG A 57 -12.05 2.11 -12.31
CA ARG A 57 -11.20 1.21 -13.11
C ARG A 57 -10.03 1.96 -13.75
N GLU A 58 -10.29 3.15 -14.28
CA GLU A 58 -9.28 3.99 -14.91
C GLU A 58 -8.20 4.38 -13.91
N LYS A 59 -8.60 4.68 -12.67
CA LYS A 59 -7.66 5.01 -11.60
C LYS A 59 -6.87 3.79 -11.13
N ALA A 60 -7.50 2.62 -11.05
CA ALA A 60 -6.81 1.36 -10.76
C ALA A 60 -5.73 1.07 -11.82
N ILE A 61 -6.07 1.25 -13.10
CA ILE A 61 -5.14 1.10 -14.23
C ILE A 61 -4.00 2.12 -14.15
N GLN A 62 -4.33 3.40 -13.93
CA GLN A 62 -3.34 4.49 -13.83
C GLN A 62 -2.30 4.22 -12.73
N HIS A 63 -2.70 3.59 -11.63
CA HIS A 63 -1.84 3.33 -10.49
C HIS A 63 -1.29 1.90 -10.44
N GLU A 64 -1.52 1.08 -11.46
CA GLU A 64 -1.20 -0.36 -11.45
C GLU A 64 -1.66 -1.03 -10.14
N PHE A 65 -2.89 -0.73 -9.71
CA PHE A 65 -3.43 -1.17 -8.43
C PHE A 65 -3.84 -2.63 -8.50
N LEU A 66 -3.27 -3.48 -7.64
CA LEU A 66 -3.52 -4.92 -7.67
C LEU A 66 -4.50 -5.38 -6.60
N THR A 67 -4.42 -4.81 -5.40
CA THR A 67 -5.25 -5.23 -4.28
C THR A 67 -5.36 -4.12 -3.24
N SER A 68 -6.49 -4.08 -2.53
CA SER A 68 -6.74 -3.12 -1.46
C SER A 68 -6.59 -3.76 -0.09
N PRO A 69 -6.10 -3.03 0.92
CA PRO A 69 -5.31 -1.81 0.81
C PRO A 69 -3.88 -2.09 0.31
N THR A 70 -3.20 -1.08 -0.24
CA THR A 70 -1.79 -1.17 -0.62
C THR A 70 -1.00 0.03 -0.09
N ILE A 71 0.19 -0.24 0.47
CA ILE A 71 1.15 0.78 0.90
C ILE A 71 2.40 0.64 0.03
N ARG A 72 2.82 1.74 -0.58
CA ARG A 72 4.08 1.82 -1.33
C ARG A 72 4.99 2.85 -0.70
N VAL A 73 6.27 2.52 -0.51
CA VAL A 73 7.31 3.45 -0.08
C VAL A 73 8.25 3.66 -1.27
N ASN A 74 8.42 4.91 -1.69
CA ASN A 74 9.15 5.31 -2.90
C ASN A 74 8.72 4.51 -4.14
N GLY A 75 7.41 4.30 -4.30
CA GLY A 75 6.83 3.55 -5.41
C GLY A 75 6.95 2.03 -5.32
N ARG A 76 7.65 1.49 -4.31
CA ARG A 76 7.77 0.04 -4.08
C ARG A 76 6.74 -0.42 -3.05
N ASP A 77 5.97 -1.45 -3.37
CA ASP A 77 5.06 -2.07 -2.41
C ASP A 77 5.86 -2.67 -1.25
N ILE A 78 5.42 -2.40 -0.01
CA ILE A 78 6.08 -2.91 1.21
C ILE A 78 6.06 -4.44 1.31
N GLN A 79 5.20 -5.12 0.53
CA GLN A 79 5.13 -6.58 0.42
C GLN A 79 4.64 -6.99 -0.97
N MET A 80 5.55 -7.01 -1.96
CA MET A 80 5.27 -7.32 -3.37
C MET A 80 4.48 -8.62 -3.59
N GLU A 81 4.81 -9.69 -2.87
CA GLU A 81 4.01 -10.93 -2.87
C GLU A 81 2.85 -10.78 -1.87
N PHE A 82 1.62 -10.86 -2.36
CA PHE A 82 0.44 -10.73 -1.52
C PHE A 82 -0.47 -11.97 -1.62
N LYS A 83 -1.27 -12.14 -0.57
CA LYS A 83 -2.42 -13.03 -0.57
C LYS A 83 -3.68 -12.18 -0.49
N GLU A 84 -4.80 -12.79 -0.83
CA GLU A 84 -6.10 -12.16 -0.70
C GLU A 84 -7.05 -13.10 0.04
N SER A 85 -8.05 -12.50 0.68
CA SER A 85 -9.14 -13.21 1.31
C SER A 85 -10.39 -12.35 1.33
N LEU A 86 -11.54 -13.00 1.48
CA LEU A 86 -12.85 -12.36 1.46
C LEU A 86 -12.90 -11.17 2.42
N CYS A 87 -13.26 -10.02 1.88
CA CYS A 87 -13.48 -8.81 2.64
C CYS A 87 -14.97 -8.49 2.66
N GLU A 88 -15.62 -8.89 3.76
CA GLU A 88 -17.06 -8.64 3.99
C GLU A 88 -17.39 -7.16 3.79
N SER A 89 -16.59 -6.25 4.33
CA SER A 89 -16.86 -4.80 4.22
C SER A 89 -16.74 -4.25 2.79
N CYS A 90 -15.85 -4.79 1.95
CA CYS A 90 -15.83 -4.41 0.53
C CYS A 90 -16.97 -5.07 -0.24
N GLY A 91 -17.36 -6.28 0.16
CA GLY A 91 -18.52 -6.94 -0.43
C GLY A 91 -19.84 -6.22 -0.14
N ASP A 92 -20.01 -5.70 1.08
CA ASP A 92 -21.15 -4.88 1.47
C ASP A 92 -21.28 -3.60 0.61
N LEU A 93 -20.15 -3.07 0.10
CA LEU A 93 -20.12 -1.88 -0.75
C LEU A 93 -20.58 -2.15 -2.18
N CYS A 94 -20.40 -3.38 -2.69
CA CYS A 94 -20.67 -3.74 -4.07
C CYS A 94 -21.74 -4.84 -4.25
N ASP A 95 -22.36 -5.30 -3.15
CA ASP A 95 -23.34 -6.40 -3.15
C ASP A 95 -22.81 -7.67 -3.87
N ASP A 96 -21.51 -7.94 -3.74
CA ASP A 96 -20.81 -9.06 -4.37
C ASP A 96 -19.62 -9.53 -3.51
N GLU A 97 -19.02 -10.67 -3.81
CA GLU A 97 -17.86 -11.20 -3.11
C GLU A 97 -16.55 -10.62 -3.66
N VAL A 98 -15.88 -9.81 -2.82
CA VAL A 98 -14.59 -9.18 -3.13
C VAL A 98 -13.51 -9.66 -2.17
N ASP A 99 -12.43 -10.20 -2.73
CA ASP A 99 -11.23 -10.53 -1.98
C ASP A 99 -10.32 -9.29 -1.88
N CYS A 100 -9.80 -9.03 -0.68
CA CYS A 100 -8.85 -7.96 -0.41
C CYS A 100 -7.59 -8.50 0.23
N ARG A 101 -6.56 -7.67 0.24
CA ARG A 101 -5.22 -8.00 0.69
C ARG A 101 -5.20 -8.61 2.10
N VAL A 102 -4.32 -9.60 2.24
CA VAL A 102 -3.84 -10.17 3.48
C VAL A 102 -2.35 -9.90 3.60
N TRP A 103 -1.96 -9.40 4.75
CA TRP A 103 -0.59 -9.07 5.11
C TRP A 103 0.07 -10.25 5.82
N ILE A 104 1.31 -10.55 5.46
CA ILE A 104 2.09 -11.63 6.07
C ILE A 104 3.27 -11.00 6.78
N TYR A 105 3.26 -11.05 8.11
CA TYR A 105 4.34 -10.52 8.91
C TYR A 105 4.78 -11.56 9.95
N LYS A 106 6.08 -11.88 9.96
CA LYS A 106 6.68 -12.87 10.87
C LYS A 106 5.93 -14.22 10.88
N GLY A 107 5.53 -14.68 9.70
CA GLY A 107 4.86 -15.96 9.49
C GLY A 107 3.38 -16.00 9.91
N LYS A 108 2.78 -14.85 10.22
CA LYS A 108 1.35 -14.73 10.58
C LYS A 108 0.61 -13.86 9.56
N GLU A 109 -0.64 -14.21 9.32
CA GLU A 109 -1.55 -13.49 8.44
C GLU A 109 -2.35 -12.45 9.22
N TYR A 110 -2.57 -11.29 8.59
CA TYR A 110 -3.30 -10.18 9.14
C TYR A 110 -4.18 -9.51 8.07
N ASN A 111 -5.39 -9.11 8.44
CA ASN A 111 -6.28 -8.35 7.56
C ASN A 111 -5.94 -6.85 7.53
N VAL A 112 -5.16 -6.39 8.52
CA VAL A 112 -4.62 -5.02 8.66
C VAL A 112 -3.12 -5.17 8.93
N PRO A 113 -2.22 -4.43 8.25
CA PRO A 113 -0.80 -4.61 8.43
C PRO A 113 -0.40 -4.22 9.87
N PRO A 114 0.38 -5.04 10.58
CA PRO A 114 0.91 -4.64 11.87
C PRO A 114 1.75 -3.37 11.73
N LYS A 115 1.61 -2.39 12.64
CA LYS A 115 2.41 -1.15 12.63
C LYS A 115 3.92 -1.40 12.47
N ALA A 116 4.44 -2.41 13.16
CA ALA A 116 5.85 -2.79 13.07
C ALA A 116 6.29 -3.15 11.64
N MET A 117 5.43 -3.77 10.85
CA MET A 117 5.70 -4.08 9.44
C MET A 117 5.88 -2.81 8.61
N ILE A 118 5.02 -1.81 8.83
CA ILE A 118 5.07 -0.53 8.12
C ILE A 118 6.35 0.24 8.52
N VAL A 119 6.64 0.31 9.82
CA VAL A 119 7.87 0.93 10.35
C VAL A 119 9.11 0.26 9.75
N ASP A 120 9.17 -1.07 9.75
CA ASP A 120 10.28 -1.84 9.18
C ASP A 120 10.46 -1.54 7.68
N ALA A 121 9.37 -1.33 6.94
CA ALA A 121 9.43 -1.00 5.51
C ALA A 121 9.96 0.42 5.26
N ILE A 122 9.46 1.42 6.00
CA ILE A 122 9.92 2.81 5.86
C ILE A 122 11.40 2.93 6.23
N LEU A 123 11.81 2.38 7.37
CA LEU A 123 13.21 2.44 7.81
C LEU A 123 14.16 1.71 6.85
N ARG A 124 13.74 0.58 6.29
CA ARG A 124 14.54 -0.14 5.30
C ARG A 124 14.81 0.71 4.07
N GLU A 125 13.82 1.44 3.58
CA GLU A 125 14.01 2.32 2.43
C GLU A 125 14.94 3.50 2.76
N VAL A 126 14.90 4.03 3.98
CA VAL A 126 15.84 5.10 4.43
C VAL A 126 17.29 4.62 4.40
N TYR A 127 17.54 3.40 4.88
CA TYR A 127 18.88 2.90 5.17
C TYR A 127 19.42 1.89 4.15
N THR A 128 18.68 1.61 3.08
CA THR A 128 19.17 0.79 1.96
C THR A 128 19.83 1.69 0.92
N ASP A 129 21.12 1.49 0.67
CA ASP A 129 21.81 2.18 -0.43
C ASP A 129 21.20 1.76 -1.77
N THR A 130 20.48 2.70 -2.39
CA THR A 130 19.80 2.55 -3.69
C THR A 130 20.73 2.28 -4.87
N GLU A 131 22.05 2.34 -4.70
CA GLU A 131 23.04 2.06 -5.76
C GLU A 131 23.04 0.60 -6.24
N THR A 132 22.36 -0.32 -5.56
CA THR A 132 22.37 -1.75 -5.92
C THR A 132 21.18 -2.23 -6.76
N LEU A 133 20.18 -1.39 -7.04
CA LEU A 133 18.92 -1.82 -7.66
C LEU A 133 18.73 -1.35 -9.12
N SER A 134 19.71 -0.68 -9.73
CA SER A 134 19.54 -0.05 -11.05
C SER A 134 19.65 -0.98 -12.26
N ASN A 135 19.73 -2.31 -12.10
CA ASN A 135 20.05 -3.23 -13.20
C ASN A 135 19.11 -4.45 -13.34
N GLU A 136 17.88 -4.36 -12.88
CA GLU A 136 16.86 -5.32 -13.31
C GLU A 136 15.81 -4.58 -14.16
N GLU A 137 16.09 -4.50 -15.46
CA GLU A 137 15.02 -4.42 -16.47
C GLU A 137 14.22 -5.72 -16.41
N THR A 138 13.44 -5.88 -15.34
CA THR A 138 12.43 -6.92 -15.28
C THR A 138 11.45 -6.60 -16.40
N PHE A 139 11.24 -7.54 -17.32
CA PHE A 139 10.11 -7.50 -18.24
C PHE A 139 8.84 -7.40 -17.38
N LYS A 140 8.39 -6.18 -17.07
CA LYS A 140 7.12 -5.93 -16.42
C LYS A 140 6.06 -6.35 -17.44
N GLU A 141 5.35 -7.44 -17.16
CA GLU A 141 4.12 -7.71 -17.88
C GLU A 141 3.24 -6.46 -17.80
N SER A 142 2.63 -6.09 -18.93
CA SER A 142 1.70 -4.97 -18.96
C SER A 142 0.59 -5.22 -17.93
N TYR A 143 0.36 -4.26 -17.04
CA TYR A 143 -0.70 -4.33 -16.03
C TYR A 143 -2.04 -4.73 -16.67
N LYS A 144 -2.75 -5.62 -15.97
CA LYS A 144 -4.14 -5.98 -16.27
C LYS A 144 -4.95 -5.79 -15.00
N LEU A 145 -6.17 -5.28 -15.14
CA LEU A 145 -7.09 -5.14 -14.01
C LEU A 145 -7.37 -6.54 -13.45
N PRO A 146 -7.03 -6.82 -12.17
CA PRO A 146 -7.25 -8.12 -11.58
C PRO A 146 -8.72 -8.36 -11.24
N GLU A 147 -9.09 -9.64 -11.11
CA GLU A 147 -10.48 -10.09 -10.97
C GLU A 147 -11.19 -9.50 -9.74
N ASN A 148 -10.50 -9.39 -8.60
CA ASN A 148 -10.99 -8.73 -7.39
C ASN A 148 -11.50 -7.30 -7.67
N LEU A 149 -10.76 -6.52 -8.47
CA LEU A 149 -11.10 -5.16 -8.85
C LEU A 149 -12.15 -5.12 -9.96
N GLU A 150 -12.13 -6.07 -10.90
CA GLU A 150 -13.21 -6.20 -11.89
C GLU A 150 -14.56 -6.40 -11.21
N ARG A 151 -14.63 -7.28 -10.20
CA ARG A 151 -15.83 -7.54 -9.40
C ARG A 151 -16.24 -6.31 -8.60
N PHE A 152 -15.30 -5.72 -7.85
CA PHE A 152 -15.59 -4.52 -7.06
C PHE A 152 -16.18 -3.40 -7.92
N PHE A 153 -15.60 -3.12 -9.09
CA PHE A 153 -16.09 -2.07 -9.99
C PHE A 153 -17.21 -2.53 -10.96
N ALA A 154 -17.77 -3.73 -10.82
CA ALA A 154 -18.89 -4.16 -11.66
C ALA A 154 -20.24 -3.63 -11.13
N SER A 155 -20.32 -3.41 -9.82
CA SER A 155 -21.57 -3.14 -9.10
C SER A 155 -21.57 -1.78 -8.38
N VAL A 156 -20.48 -1.02 -8.47
CA VAL A 156 -20.28 0.31 -7.86
C VAL A 156 -20.43 1.41 -8.90
#